data_AF-A0A3P1ZZC1-F1
#
_entry.id   AF-A0A3P1ZZC1-F1
#
_cell.length_a   1.000
_cell.length_b   1.000
_cell.length_c   1.000
_cell.angle_alpha   90.00
_cell.angle_beta   90.00
_cell.angle_gamma   90.00
#
_symmetry.space_group_name_H-M   'P 1'
#
loop_
_entity.id
_entity.type
_entity.pdbx_description
1 polymer ?
#
loop_
_entity_poly.entity_id
_entity_poly.type
_entity_poly.pdbx_seq_one_letter_code
_entity_poly.pdbx_strand_id
1 'polypeptide(L)'
;MPGNRCGHDPCCPALTPARPIRKGKGGLPRILSLAAERAKAWYFHPGKCKPLQSHPHRKTRSERREACQIVIETILSHLDLASLCLGTPTIDAGFIDIDMRTIVRDSGIGQRRCERAIALLKEAGFMKVQQPRAINDHGDYVGLRAIRVVTSLFFEFLGLGPMLQRERARATAKLQRRAMKAQRKLTDLMHRMTKGLRNSFTFKPQRSRADQEKRDEETRRWNMACAKYMIADLDPDECRRRTNAELGLPADYSPGRHA
;
A
#
# COMPACT_ATOMS: atom_id res chain seq x y z
N MET A 1 -39.22 20.64 -32.23
CA MET A 1 -38.29 19.69 -31.56
C MET A 1 -36.85 20.07 -31.89
N PRO A 2 -36.15 20.95 -31.14
CA PRO A 2 -34.76 21.26 -31.42
C PRO A 2 -33.81 20.43 -30.54
N GLY A 3 -32.80 19.81 -31.16
CA GLY A 3 -31.55 19.37 -30.50
C GLY A 3 -31.41 17.87 -30.24
N ASN A 4 -30.56 17.22 -31.04
CA ASN A 4 -29.76 15.99 -30.83
C ASN A 4 -30.35 14.73 -30.13
N ARG A 5 -31.59 14.73 -29.63
CA ARG A 5 -32.26 13.65 -28.87
C ARG A 5 -31.41 13.04 -27.75
N CYS A 6 -30.49 13.82 -27.16
CA CYS A 6 -29.54 13.34 -26.16
C CYS A 6 -30.11 13.28 -24.73
N GLY A 7 -31.40 13.60 -24.54
CA GLY A 7 -32.07 13.60 -23.24
C GLY A 7 -31.68 14.74 -22.31
N HIS A 8 -30.89 15.70 -22.78
CA HIS A 8 -30.45 16.85 -21.99
C HIS A 8 -31.53 17.93 -21.90
N ASP A 9 -31.87 18.33 -20.68
CA ASP A 9 -32.66 19.52 -20.39
C ASP A 9 -31.76 20.62 -19.80
N PRO A 10 -31.56 21.76 -20.50
CA PRO A 10 -30.77 22.88 -19.97
C PRO A 10 -31.31 23.47 -18.66
N CYS A 11 -32.63 23.42 -18.45
CA CYS A 11 -33.31 23.93 -17.26
C CYS A 11 -33.21 22.96 -16.08
N CYS A 12 -33.08 21.65 -16.36
CA CYS A 12 -32.93 20.59 -15.37
C CYS A 12 -31.75 19.66 -15.72
N PRO A 13 -30.50 20.14 -15.59
CA PRO A 13 -29.33 19.38 -16.01
C PRO A 13 -28.99 18.21 -15.06
N ALA A 14 -28.62 17.07 -15.63
CA ALA A 14 -28.11 15.93 -14.87
C ALA A 14 -26.61 16.09 -14.61
N LEU A 15 -26.22 16.70 -13.48
CA LEU A 15 -24.81 17.02 -13.18
C LEU A 15 -24.07 15.96 -12.36
N THR A 16 -24.72 14.84 -12.05
CA THR A 16 -24.17 13.78 -11.20
C THR A 16 -24.03 12.50 -12.01
N PRO A 17 -22.90 11.78 -11.90
CA PRO A 17 -22.69 10.53 -12.61
C PRO A 17 -23.52 9.39 -12.04
N ALA A 18 -23.65 8.29 -12.81
CA ALA A 18 -24.31 7.07 -12.35
C ALA A 18 -23.71 6.51 -11.04
N ARG A 19 -22.40 6.70 -10.82
CA ARG A 19 -21.72 6.33 -9.57
C ARG A 19 -21.00 7.54 -8.97
N PRO A 20 -21.67 8.32 -8.11
CA PRO A 20 -21.10 9.51 -7.49
C PRO A 20 -20.01 9.19 -6.46
N ILE A 21 -19.23 10.22 -6.09
CA ILE A 21 -18.17 10.12 -5.08
C ILE A 21 -18.77 9.72 -3.73
N ARG A 22 -18.31 8.61 -3.15
CA ARG A 22 -18.72 8.16 -1.82
C ARG A 22 -18.21 9.13 -0.76
N LYS A 23 -19.10 9.68 0.06
CA LYS A 23 -18.81 10.64 1.15
C LYS A 23 -18.96 9.96 2.52
N GLY A 24 -18.37 10.56 3.56
CA GLY A 24 -18.54 10.10 4.95
C GLY A 24 -17.59 8.95 5.35
N LYS A 25 -17.98 8.19 6.38
CA LYS A 25 -17.16 7.08 6.93
C LYS A 25 -16.96 6.00 5.86
N GLY A 26 -15.70 5.66 5.59
CA GLY A 26 -15.34 4.72 4.52
C GLY A 26 -15.42 5.30 3.10
N GLY A 27 -15.77 6.58 2.96
CA GLY A 27 -15.76 7.31 1.69
C GLY A 27 -14.39 7.87 1.32
N LEU A 28 -14.36 8.59 0.20
CA LEU A 28 -13.17 9.27 -0.30
C LEU A 28 -12.89 10.58 0.47
N PRO A 29 -11.63 11.06 0.49
CA PRO A 29 -11.28 12.32 1.15
C PRO A 29 -12.11 13.50 0.66
N ARG A 30 -12.51 14.40 1.59
CA ARG A 30 -13.45 15.51 1.32
C ARG A 30 -13.02 16.41 0.16
N ILE A 31 -11.72 16.54 -0.09
CA ILE A 31 -11.21 17.36 -1.21
C ILE A 31 -11.81 16.93 -2.56
N LEU A 32 -12.04 15.64 -2.77
CA LEU A 32 -12.54 15.11 -4.06
C LEU A 32 -14.00 15.48 -4.27
N SER A 33 -14.85 15.28 -3.26
CA SER A 33 -16.26 15.69 -3.34
C SER A 33 -16.42 17.22 -3.35
N LEU A 34 -15.59 17.94 -2.61
CA LEU A 34 -15.59 19.41 -2.63
C LEU A 34 -15.15 19.96 -4.00
N ALA A 35 -14.17 19.33 -4.65
CA ALA A 35 -13.75 19.71 -6.00
C ALA A 35 -14.88 19.50 -7.02
N ALA A 36 -15.58 18.36 -6.95
CA ALA A 36 -16.77 18.11 -7.79
C ALA A 36 -17.89 19.12 -7.52
N GLU A 37 -18.17 19.43 -6.25
CA GLU A 37 -19.16 20.45 -5.84
C GLU A 37 -18.83 21.83 -6.44
N ARG A 38 -17.57 22.28 -6.32
CA ARG A 38 -17.12 23.57 -6.85
C ARG A 38 -17.11 23.60 -8.39
N ALA A 39 -16.76 22.49 -9.03
CA ALA A 39 -16.74 22.40 -10.49
C ALA A 39 -18.15 22.56 -11.11
N LYS A 40 -19.20 22.07 -10.44
CA LYS A 40 -20.60 22.20 -10.91
C LYS A 40 -21.02 23.65 -11.18
N ALA A 41 -20.42 24.62 -10.49
CA ALA A 41 -20.66 26.04 -10.75
C ALA A 41 -20.34 26.46 -12.20
N TRP A 42 -19.43 25.75 -12.89
CA TRP A 42 -19.06 26.04 -14.29
C TRP A 42 -20.16 25.71 -15.30
N TYR A 43 -21.08 24.82 -14.94
CA TYR A 43 -22.24 24.56 -15.79
C TYR A 43 -23.12 25.82 -15.93
N PHE A 44 -23.42 26.45 -14.79
CA PHE A 44 -24.28 27.63 -14.68
C PHE A 44 -23.54 28.92 -15.04
N HIS A 45 -22.24 28.98 -14.77
CA HIS A 45 -21.40 30.15 -15.02
C HIS A 45 -20.18 29.81 -15.87
N PRO A 46 -20.37 29.45 -17.17
CA PRO A 46 -19.25 29.08 -18.04
C PRO A 46 -18.21 30.20 -18.20
N GLY A 47 -18.62 31.47 -18.02
CA GLY A 47 -17.73 32.63 -18.00
C GLY A 47 -16.64 32.57 -16.91
N LYS A 48 -16.91 31.91 -15.78
CA LYS A 48 -15.97 31.79 -14.65
C LYS A 48 -14.88 30.76 -14.89
N CYS A 49 -15.04 29.86 -15.86
CA CYS A 49 -14.02 28.89 -16.25
C CYS A 49 -13.66 29.04 -17.73
N LYS A 50 -12.93 30.13 -18.04
CA LYS A 50 -12.41 30.39 -19.39
C LYS A 50 -11.63 29.20 -19.99
N PRO A 51 -10.81 28.44 -19.23
CA PRO A 51 -10.10 27.29 -19.79
C PRO A 51 -11.01 26.19 -20.37
N LEU A 52 -12.25 26.05 -19.88
CA LEU A 52 -13.22 25.06 -20.40
C LEU A 52 -14.13 25.62 -21.50
N GLN A 53 -13.87 26.84 -21.97
CA GLN A 53 -14.57 27.41 -23.12
C GLN A 53 -13.91 26.90 -24.40
N SER A 54 -14.70 26.23 -25.25
CA SER A 54 -14.18 25.64 -26.49
C SER A 54 -13.72 26.68 -27.51
N HIS A 55 -14.17 27.93 -27.41
CA HIS A 55 -13.80 29.05 -28.28
C HIS A 55 -14.00 30.40 -27.55
N PRO A 56 -13.10 31.39 -27.72
CA PRO A 56 -13.18 32.69 -27.04
C PRO A 56 -14.49 33.45 -27.30
N HIS A 57 -15.05 33.30 -28.49
CA HIS A 57 -16.25 34.04 -28.94
C HIS A 57 -17.52 33.17 -28.98
N ARG A 58 -17.46 31.90 -28.57
CA ARG A 58 -18.59 30.97 -28.68
C ARG A 58 -18.90 30.29 -27.37
N LYS A 59 -20.16 30.38 -26.94
CA LYS A 59 -20.65 29.63 -25.77
C LYS A 59 -20.61 28.12 -26.05
N THR A 60 -19.90 27.37 -25.20
CA THR A 60 -19.98 25.90 -25.17
C THR A 60 -21.44 25.48 -24.94
N ARG A 61 -21.98 24.54 -25.72
CA ARG A 61 -23.37 24.05 -25.55
C ARG A 61 -23.60 23.45 -24.15
N SER A 62 -24.80 23.62 -23.60
CA SER A 62 -25.16 23.12 -22.25
C SER A 62 -24.98 21.61 -22.11
N GLU A 63 -25.39 20.81 -23.10
CA GLU A 63 -25.17 19.34 -23.15
C GLU A 63 -23.70 18.95 -22.95
N ARG A 64 -22.78 19.71 -23.56
CA ARG A 64 -21.33 19.47 -23.45
C ARG A 64 -20.81 19.88 -22.07
N ARG A 65 -21.35 20.95 -21.49
CA ARG A 65 -21.02 21.37 -20.12
C ARG A 65 -21.49 20.33 -19.09
N GLU A 66 -22.70 19.79 -19.27
CA GLU A 66 -23.26 18.71 -18.45
C GLU A 66 -22.34 17.48 -18.48
N ALA A 67 -22.01 16.98 -19.68
CA ALA A 67 -21.10 15.85 -19.84
C ALA A 67 -19.75 16.09 -19.16
N CYS A 68 -19.22 17.31 -19.24
CA CYS A 68 -17.98 17.69 -18.57
C CYS A 68 -18.11 17.58 -17.04
N GLN A 69 -19.20 18.03 -16.44
CA GLN A 69 -19.40 17.93 -14.98
C GLN A 69 -19.53 16.47 -14.50
N ILE A 70 -20.29 15.67 -15.23
CA ILE A 70 -20.43 14.23 -14.97
C ILE A 70 -19.04 13.58 -14.97
N VAL A 71 -18.26 13.82 -16.03
CA VAL A 71 -16.93 13.22 -16.20
C VAL A 71 -15.96 13.72 -15.13
N ILE A 72 -16.01 15.00 -14.75
CA ILE A 72 -15.19 15.54 -13.64
C ILE A 72 -15.46 14.76 -12.35
N GLU A 73 -16.72 14.55 -11.97
CA GLU A 73 -17.04 13.81 -10.76
C GLU A 73 -16.61 12.33 -10.88
N THR A 74 -16.80 11.70 -12.06
CA THR A 74 -16.35 10.33 -12.32
C THR A 74 -14.83 10.18 -12.23
N ILE A 75 -14.03 11.09 -12.80
CA ILE A 75 -12.56 10.97 -12.70
C ILE A 75 -12.10 11.19 -11.26
N LEU A 76 -12.73 12.11 -10.52
CA LEU A 76 -12.40 12.37 -9.12
C LEU A 76 -12.73 11.19 -8.20
N SER A 77 -13.71 10.35 -8.56
CA SER A 77 -14.01 9.12 -7.79
C SER A 77 -12.97 8.02 -7.98
N HIS A 78 -12.11 8.13 -8.98
CA HIS A 78 -11.01 7.20 -9.28
C HIS A 78 -9.62 7.82 -9.12
N LEU A 79 -9.53 9.04 -8.58
CA LEU A 79 -8.27 9.75 -8.44
C LEU A 79 -7.49 9.26 -7.22
N ASP A 80 -6.27 8.75 -7.45
CA ASP A 80 -5.30 8.56 -6.39
C ASP A 80 -4.63 9.88 -6.03
N LEU A 81 -4.80 10.35 -4.79
CA LEU A 81 -4.29 11.66 -4.38
C LEU A 81 -2.75 11.71 -4.31
N ALA A 82 -2.06 10.59 -4.07
CA ALA A 82 -0.60 10.62 -3.98
C ALA A 82 0.02 10.94 -5.36
N SER A 83 -0.39 10.21 -6.38
CA SER A 83 0.11 10.34 -7.76
C SER A 83 -0.64 11.37 -8.61
N LEU A 84 -1.89 11.68 -8.26
CA LEU A 84 -2.89 12.35 -9.12
C LEU A 84 -3.25 11.58 -10.40
N CYS A 85 -2.91 10.29 -10.46
CA CYS A 85 -3.30 9.39 -11.54
C CYS A 85 -4.70 8.81 -11.31
N LEU A 86 -5.41 8.53 -12.40
CA LEU A 86 -6.69 7.81 -12.36
C LEU A 86 -6.44 6.31 -12.32
N GLY A 87 -6.62 5.70 -11.16
CA GLY A 87 -6.31 4.30 -10.95
C GLY A 87 -6.12 3.98 -9.48
N THR A 88 -5.60 2.79 -9.22
CA THR A 88 -5.33 2.33 -7.86
C THR A 88 -3.92 1.76 -7.77
N PRO A 89 -3.11 2.19 -6.78
CA PRO A 89 -1.83 1.57 -6.51
C PRO A 89 -2.05 0.16 -5.97
N THR A 90 -1.35 -0.81 -6.54
CA THR A 90 -1.39 -2.22 -6.14
C THR A 90 0.01 -2.67 -5.69
N ILE A 91 0.06 -3.68 -4.81
CA ILE A 91 1.34 -4.20 -4.34
C ILE A 91 2.03 -4.98 -5.47
N ASP A 92 1.28 -5.77 -6.23
CA ASP A 92 1.83 -6.71 -7.19
C ASP A 92 2.07 -6.09 -8.58
N ALA A 93 1.17 -5.21 -9.03
CA ALA A 93 1.22 -4.61 -10.36
C ALA A 93 1.64 -3.12 -10.34
N GLY A 94 2.05 -2.61 -9.17
CA GLY A 94 2.46 -1.21 -8.95
C GLY A 94 1.30 -0.21 -9.02
N PHE A 95 0.75 0.02 -10.21
CA PHE A 95 -0.39 0.91 -10.42
C PHE A 95 -1.27 0.41 -11.57
N ILE A 96 -2.58 0.30 -11.32
CA ILE A 96 -3.54 -0.12 -12.34
C ILE A 96 -4.40 1.08 -12.73
N ASP A 97 -4.17 1.60 -13.94
CA ASP A 97 -4.99 2.66 -14.51
C ASP A 97 -6.41 2.19 -14.82
N ILE A 98 -7.38 3.09 -14.65
CA ILE A 98 -8.75 2.86 -15.11
C ILE A 98 -8.82 2.94 -16.65
N ASP A 99 -9.67 2.10 -17.24
CA ASP A 99 -9.94 2.12 -18.67
C ASP A 99 -11.12 3.04 -19.02
N MET A 100 -11.29 3.33 -20.31
CA MET A 100 -12.41 4.16 -20.77
C MET A 100 -13.76 3.48 -20.49
N ARG A 101 -13.82 2.13 -20.50
CA ARG A 101 -15.05 1.39 -20.18
C ARG A 101 -15.51 1.66 -18.75
N THR A 102 -14.59 1.72 -17.79
CA THR A 102 -14.87 2.09 -16.41
C THR A 102 -15.43 3.50 -16.31
N ILE A 103 -14.83 4.48 -17.02
CA ILE A 103 -15.33 5.86 -17.05
C ILE A 103 -16.75 5.92 -17.63
N VAL A 104 -17.01 5.21 -18.73
CA VAL A 104 -18.34 5.16 -19.37
C VAL A 104 -19.38 4.55 -18.42
N ARG A 105 -19.07 3.39 -17.83
CA ARG A 105 -19.96 2.70 -16.90
C ARG A 105 -20.28 3.57 -15.69
N ASP A 106 -19.27 4.18 -15.08
CA ASP A 106 -19.44 4.90 -13.81
C ASP A 106 -19.99 6.32 -14.02
N SER A 107 -19.80 6.92 -15.20
CA SER A 107 -20.43 8.19 -15.58
C SER A 107 -21.89 8.03 -15.98
N GLY A 108 -22.26 6.91 -16.61
CA GLY A 108 -23.60 6.69 -17.14
C GLY A 108 -23.88 7.42 -18.45
N ILE A 109 -22.86 7.97 -19.12
CA ILE A 109 -23.01 8.65 -20.42
C ILE A 109 -22.19 7.95 -21.50
N GLY A 110 -22.61 8.12 -22.76
CA GLY A 110 -21.96 7.45 -23.90
C GLY A 110 -20.47 7.80 -24.06
N GLN A 111 -19.71 6.84 -24.59
CA GLN A 111 -18.25 6.93 -24.75
C GLN A 111 -17.78 8.21 -25.45
N ARG A 112 -18.42 8.60 -26.56
CA ARG A 112 -18.05 9.83 -27.29
C ARG A 112 -18.24 11.10 -26.44
N ARG A 113 -19.22 11.14 -25.52
CA ARG A 113 -19.40 12.27 -24.59
C ARG A 113 -18.26 12.29 -23.55
N CYS A 114 -17.87 11.12 -23.04
CA CYS A 114 -16.72 10.98 -22.13
C CYS A 114 -15.41 11.45 -22.78
N GLU A 115 -15.11 10.97 -23.99
CA GLU A 115 -13.90 11.33 -24.73
C GLU A 115 -13.80 12.82 -25.00
N ARG A 116 -14.91 13.45 -25.43
CA ARG A 116 -14.97 14.90 -25.70
C ARG A 116 -14.82 15.74 -24.43
N ALA A 117 -15.31 15.25 -23.30
CA ALA A 117 -15.10 15.90 -22.01
C ALA A 117 -13.64 15.79 -21.55
N ILE A 118 -13.02 14.60 -21.68
CA ILE A 118 -11.60 14.40 -21.37
C ILE A 118 -10.72 15.26 -22.28
N ALA A 119 -11.02 15.35 -23.58
CA ALA A 119 -10.31 16.22 -24.50
C ALA A 119 -10.37 17.69 -24.04
N LEU A 120 -11.53 18.16 -23.59
CA LEU A 120 -11.68 19.52 -23.06
C LEU A 120 -10.86 19.74 -21.78
N LEU A 121 -10.81 18.76 -20.88
CA LEU A 121 -9.97 18.82 -19.68
C LEU A 121 -8.47 18.85 -20.03
N LYS A 122 -8.06 18.16 -21.10
CA LYS A 122 -6.69 18.21 -21.62
C LYS A 122 -6.36 19.59 -22.19
N GLU A 123 -7.23 20.11 -23.04
CA GLU A 123 -7.09 21.45 -23.64
C GLU A 123 -7.00 22.55 -22.57
N ALA A 124 -7.78 22.42 -21.50
CA ALA A 124 -7.75 23.33 -20.35
C ALA A 124 -6.49 23.20 -19.46
N GLY A 125 -5.61 22.21 -19.72
CA GLY A 125 -4.46 21.91 -18.88
C GLY A 125 -4.80 21.26 -17.53
N PHE A 126 -6.07 20.89 -17.31
CA PHE A 126 -6.53 20.22 -16.08
C PHE A 126 -6.20 18.73 -16.04
N MET A 127 -5.87 18.14 -17.19
CA MET A 127 -5.51 16.73 -17.28
C MET A 127 -4.39 16.50 -18.32
N LYS A 128 -3.48 15.58 -18.02
CA LYS A 128 -2.56 14.98 -19.00
C LYS A 128 -3.01 13.56 -19.29
N VAL A 129 -2.95 13.14 -20.55
CA VAL A 129 -3.29 11.77 -20.96
C VAL A 129 -2.22 11.26 -21.91
N GLN A 130 -1.62 10.13 -21.56
CA GLN A 130 -0.62 9.42 -22.35
C GLN A 130 -1.10 7.98 -22.56
N GLN A 131 -0.97 7.45 -23.78
CA GLN A 131 -1.25 6.04 -24.06
C GLN A 131 0.08 5.32 -24.31
N PRO A 132 0.60 4.55 -23.34
CA PRO A 132 1.77 3.71 -23.56
C PRO A 132 1.51 2.66 -24.64
N ARG A 133 2.57 2.23 -25.31
CA ARG A 133 2.55 1.15 -26.29
C ARG A 133 3.61 0.13 -25.91
N ALA A 134 3.33 -1.14 -26.17
CA ALA A 134 4.26 -2.24 -25.99
C ALA A 134 4.34 -3.05 -27.28
N ILE A 135 5.40 -3.85 -27.41
CA ILE A 135 5.50 -4.86 -28.46
C ILE A 135 5.06 -6.18 -27.84
N ASN A 136 4.16 -6.91 -28.51
CA ASN A 136 3.72 -8.24 -28.05
C ASN A 136 4.74 -9.32 -28.42
N ASP A 137 4.51 -10.56 -27.99
CA ASP A 137 5.39 -11.70 -28.27
C ASP A 137 5.49 -12.03 -29.78
N HIS A 138 4.57 -11.51 -30.59
CA HIS A 138 4.55 -11.65 -32.04
C HIS A 138 5.25 -10.49 -32.78
N GLY A 139 5.79 -9.50 -32.06
CA GLY A 139 6.45 -8.34 -32.66
C GLY A 139 5.53 -7.17 -33.03
N ASP A 140 4.22 -7.25 -32.74
CA ASP A 140 3.26 -6.20 -33.05
C ASP A 140 3.18 -5.13 -31.96
N TYR A 141 2.97 -3.87 -32.36
CA TYR A 141 2.66 -2.78 -31.44
C TYR A 141 1.23 -2.88 -30.89
N VAL A 142 1.10 -3.07 -29.59
CA VAL A 142 -0.17 -3.06 -28.87
C VAL A 142 -0.30 -1.82 -27.99
N GLY A 143 -1.49 -1.21 -28.01
CA GLY A 143 -1.81 -0.07 -27.14
C GLY A 143 -2.13 -0.54 -25.73
N LEU A 144 -1.42 0.00 -24.74
CA LEU A 144 -1.72 -0.22 -23.32
C LEU A 144 -2.82 0.74 -22.85
N ARG A 145 -3.27 0.55 -21.59
CA ARG A 145 -4.23 1.45 -20.96
C ARG A 145 -3.64 2.86 -20.85
N ALA A 146 -4.46 3.86 -21.13
CA ALA A 146 -4.00 5.24 -21.05
C ALA A 146 -3.81 5.66 -19.59
N ILE A 147 -2.64 6.25 -19.32
CA ILE A 147 -2.32 6.91 -18.06
C ILE A 147 -2.96 8.30 -18.10
N ARG A 148 -3.77 8.62 -17.09
CA ARG A 148 -4.48 9.90 -16.97
C ARG A 148 -4.12 10.56 -15.66
N VAL A 149 -3.57 11.76 -15.73
CA VAL A 149 -3.10 12.52 -14.57
C VAL A 149 -3.90 13.82 -14.47
N VAL A 150 -4.60 14.03 -13.36
CA VAL A 150 -5.21 15.33 -13.05
C VAL A 150 -4.12 16.27 -12.57
N THR A 151 -4.04 17.47 -13.13
CA THR A 151 -2.97 18.42 -12.76
C THR A 151 -3.34 19.19 -11.48
N SER A 152 -2.34 19.65 -10.72
CA SER A 152 -2.59 20.52 -9.56
C SER A 152 -3.36 21.78 -9.94
N LEU A 153 -3.18 22.27 -11.17
CA LEU A 153 -3.88 23.42 -11.73
C LEU A 153 -5.41 23.29 -11.61
N PHE A 154 -5.97 22.08 -11.77
CA PHE A 154 -7.40 21.86 -11.60
C PHE A 154 -7.87 22.25 -10.19
N PHE A 155 -7.12 21.83 -9.16
CA PHE A 155 -7.46 22.15 -7.77
C PHE A 155 -7.14 23.61 -7.41
N GLU A 156 -6.05 24.16 -7.93
CA GLU A 156 -5.70 25.58 -7.76
C GLU A 156 -6.80 26.48 -8.32
N PHE A 157 -7.27 26.17 -9.54
CA PHE A 157 -8.38 26.89 -10.18
C PHE A 157 -9.68 26.81 -9.36
N LEU A 158 -9.89 25.72 -8.63
CA LEU A 158 -11.02 25.57 -7.71
C LEU A 158 -10.79 26.20 -6.33
N GLY A 159 -9.65 26.85 -6.08
CA GLY A 159 -9.29 27.40 -4.77
C GLY A 159 -9.04 26.32 -3.72
N LEU A 160 -8.54 25.16 -4.14
CA LEU A 160 -8.26 23.98 -3.30
C LEU A 160 -6.77 23.65 -3.19
N GLY A 161 -5.86 24.44 -3.78
CA GLY A 161 -4.41 24.20 -3.77
C GLY A 161 -3.83 23.87 -2.38
N PRO A 162 -4.04 24.70 -1.33
CA PRO A 162 -3.54 24.40 0.01
C PRO A 162 -4.16 23.14 0.65
N MET A 163 -5.40 22.80 0.30
CA MET A 163 -6.03 21.55 0.73
C MET A 163 -5.41 20.36 0.00
N LEU A 164 -5.14 20.49 -1.30
CA LEU A 164 -4.49 19.47 -2.12
C LEU A 164 -3.15 19.10 -1.51
N GLN A 165 -2.28 20.07 -1.23
CA GLN A 165 -0.96 19.78 -0.67
C GLN A 165 -1.02 18.95 0.62
N ARG A 166 -1.93 19.30 1.54
CA ARG A 166 -2.14 18.57 2.80
C ARG A 166 -2.67 17.15 2.55
N GLU A 167 -3.66 16.99 1.69
CA GLU A 167 -4.26 15.69 1.40
C GLU A 167 -3.31 14.78 0.61
N ARG A 168 -2.49 15.33 -0.29
CA ARG A 168 -1.43 14.60 -0.99
C ARG A 168 -0.36 14.09 -0.02
N ALA A 169 0.13 14.96 0.88
CA ALA A 169 1.10 14.55 1.90
C ALA A 169 0.57 13.40 2.77
N ARG A 170 -0.71 13.48 3.18
CA ARG A 170 -1.40 12.41 3.92
C ARG A 170 -1.50 11.12 3.11
N ALA A 171 -1.89 11.21 1.83
CA ALA A 171 -2.02 10.05 0.94
C ALA A 171 -0.66 9.36 0.70
N THR A 172 0.40 10.14 0.41
CA THR A 172 1.76 9.64 0.23
C THR A 172 2.28 8.95 1.50
N ALA A 173 2.12 9.58 2.67
CA ALA A 173 2.53 8.96 3.93
C ALA A 173 1.77 7.65 4.20
N LYS A 174 0.49 7.57 3.84
CA LYS A 174 -0.30 6.34 3.95
C LYS A 174 0.20 5.26 3.01
N LEU A 175 0.56 5.60 1.77
CA LEU A 175 1.13 4.68 0.78
C LEU A 175 2.47 4.13 1.27
N GLN A 176 3.38 5.00 1.71
CA GLN A 176 4.70 4.61 2.25
C GLN A 176 4.56 3.69 3.46
N ARG A 177 3.67 4.01 4.41
CA ARG A 177 3.41 3.13 5.56
C ARG A 177 2.89 1.75 5.15
N ARG A 178 2.05 1.67 4.11
CA ARG A 178 1.57 0.38 3.58
C ARG A 178 2.70 -0.42 2.95
N ALA A 179 3.55 0.24 2.15
CA ALA A 179 4.71 -0.39 1.54
C ALA A 179 5.70 -0.92 2.59
N MET A 180 6.06 -0.10 3.58
CA MET A 180 6.95 -0.52 4.69
C MET A 180 6.37 -1.71 5.48
N LYS A 181 5.06 -1.71 5.75
CA LYS A 181 4.41 -2.84 6.43
C LYS A 181 4.44 -4.12 5.59
N ALA A 182 4.25 -4.01 4.27
CA ALA A 182 4.35 -5.16 3.37
C ALA A 182 5.78 -5.72 3.34
N GLN A 183 6.78 -4.83 3.24
CA GLN A 183 8.18 -5.21 3.26
C GLN A 183 8.57 -5.87 4.59
N ARG A 184 8.18 -5.30 5.73
CA ARG A 184 8.43 -5.91 7.05
C ARG A 184 7.85 -7.31 7.16
N LYS A 185 6.62 -7.53 6.68
CA LYS A 185 6.00 -8.87 6.68
C LYS A 185 6.77 -9.87 5.82
N LEU A 186 7.28 -9.43 4.67
CA LEU A 186 8.14 -10.25 3.81
C LEU A 186 9.45 -10.60 4.52
N THR A 187 10.11 -9.62 5.15
CA THR A 187 11.33 -9.84 5.92
C THR A 187 11.09 -10.80 7.08
N ASP A 188 10.00 -10.63 7.83
CA ASP A 188 9.61 -11.50 8.95
C ASP A 188 9.29 -12.93 8.47
N LEU A 189 8.74 -13.08 7.27
CA LEU A 189 8.53 -14.39 6.63
C LEU A 189 9.87 -15.04 6.26
N MET A 190 10.75 -14.32 5.57
CA MET A 190 12.09 -14.81 5.23
C MET A 190 12.91 -15.18 6.47
N HIS A 191 12.81 -14.39 7.54
CA HIS A 191 13.47 -14.68 8.81
C HIS A 191 12.95 -15.97 9.45
N ARG A 192 11.64 -16.24 9.36
CA ARG A 192 11.06 -17.51 9.82
C ARG A 192 11.51 -18.70 8.96
N MET A 193 11.55 -18.54 7.63
CA MET A 193 12.02 -19.61 6.73
C MET A 193 13.50 -19.94 6.97
N THR A 194 14.35 -18.92 7.10
CA THR A 194 15.78 -19.10 7.39
C THR A 194 16.03 -19.68 8.78
N LYS A 195 15.27 -19.29 9.81
CA LYS A 195 15.35 -19.92 11.14
C LYS A 195 14.85 -21.36 11.11
N GLY A 196 13.80 -21.66 10.36
CA GLY A 196 13.31 -23.02 10.15
C GLY A 196 14.36 -23.90 9.49
N LEU A 197 15.00 -23.43 8.41
CA LEU A 197 16.15 -24.09 7.81
C LEU A 197 17.31 -24.25 8.81
N ARG A 198 17.69 -23.19 9.52
CA ARG A 198 18.80 -23.25 10.49
C ARG A 198 18.53 -24.27 11.60
N ASN A 199 17.31 -24.35 12.11
CA ASN A 199 16.90 -25.36 13.08
C ASN A 199 16.86 -26.79 12.49
N SER A 200 16.69 -26.92 11.18
CA SER A 200 16.79 -28.20 10.45
C SER A 200 18.24 -28.67 10.30
N PHE A 201 19.19 -27.73 10.21
CA PHE A 201 20.62 -28.02 10.05
C PHE A 201 21.43 -27.96 11.35
N THR A 202 20.89 -27.39 12.44
CA THR A 202 21.46 -27.51 13.78
C THR A 202 20.90 -28.75 14.48
N PHE A 203 21.30 -29.94 14.01
CA PHE A 203 21.25 -31.14 14.82
C PHE A 203 22.24 -30.97 15.97
N LYS A 204 21.78 -30.48 17.14
CA LYS A 204 22.58 -30.67 18.35
C LYS A 204 22.59 -32.17 18.60
N PRO A 205 23.74 -32.86 18.62
CA PRO A 205 23.76 -34.28 18.92
C PRO A 205 23.15 -34.45 20.32
N GLN A 206 21.99 -35.09 20.36
CA GLN A 206 21.38 -35.51 21.62
C GLN A 206 22.35 -36.54 22.20
N ARG A 207 23.06 -36.17 23.28
CA ARG A 207 23.96 -37.11 23.98
C ARG A 207 23.16 -38.35 24.33
N SER A 208 23.77 -39.52 24.15
CA SER A 208 23.05 -40.77 24.37
C SER A 208 22.61 -40.86 25.83
N ARG A 209 21.47 -41.50 26.08
CA ARG A 209 20.97 -41.72 27.44
C ARG A 209 22.00 -42.43 28.33
N ALA A 210 22.82 -43.30 27.73
CA ALA A 210 23.91 -44.00 28.41
C ALA A 210 25.02 -43.04 28.90
N ASP A 211 25.36 -42.01 28.12
CA ASP A 211 26.37 -41.01 28.52
C ASP A 211 25.87 -40.13 29.68
N GLN A 212 24.57 -39.86 29.72
CA GLN A 212 23.92 -39.16 30.83
C GLN A 212 23.92 -40.01 32.10
N GLU A 213 23.49 -41.26 32.00
CA GLU A 213 23.47 -42.19 33.12
C GLU A 213 24.88 -42.41 33.71
N LYS A 214 25.92 -42.48 32.86
CA LYS A 214 27.32 -42.59 33.30
C LYS A 214 27.79 -41.36 34.07
N ARG A 215 27.46 -40.16 33.59
CA ARG A 215 27.86 -38.90 34.26
C ARG A 215 27.12 -38.69 35.59
N ASP A 216 25.84 -39.05 35.63
CA ASP A 216 25.05 -38.99 36.85
C ASP A 216 25.60 -39.96 37.89
N GLU A 217 26.02 -41.15 37.46
CA GLU A 217 26.68 -42.13 38.31
C GLU A 217 28.05 -41.65 38.83
N GLU A 218 28.89 -41.06 37.96
CA GLU A 218 30.15 -40.43 38.36
C GLU A 218 29.94 -39.29 39.37
N THR A 219 28.90 -38.48 39.15
CA THR A 219 28.52 -37.38 40.06
C THR A 219 28.03 -37.92 41.41
N ARG A 220 27.21 -38.98 41.41
CA ARG A 220 26.73 -39.65 42.63
C ARG A 220 27.90 -40.22 43.43
N ARG A 221 28.82 -40.93 42.78
CA ARG A 221 30.01 -41.50 43.41
C ARG A 221 30.89 -40.42 44.04
N TRP A 222 31.09 -39.32 43.33
CA TRP A 222 31.84 -38.18 43.84
C TRP A 222 31.16 -37.55 45.05
N ASN A 223 29.85 -37.30 44.99
CA ASN A 223 29.10 -36.72 46.11
C ASN A 223 29.11 -37.62 47.35
N MET A 224 28.99 -38.95 47.18
CA MET A 224 29.05 -39.90 48.29
C MET A 224 30.42 -39.94 48.95
N ALA A 225 31.50 -39.92 48.16
CA ALA A 225 32.86 -39.87 48.69
C ALA A 225 33.14 -38.54 49.42
N CYS A 226 32.69 -37.42 48.84
CA CYS A 226 32.83 -36.10 49.43
C CYS A 226 32.07 -35.96 50.75
N ALA A 227 30.87 -36.53 50.85
CA ALA A 227 30.06 -36.49 52.06
C ALA A 227 30.77 -37.12 53.29
N LYS A 228 31.59 -38.16 53.09
CA LYS A 228 32.38 -38.77 54.18
C LYS A 228 33.28 -37.76 54.87
N TYR A 229 33.94 -36.89 54.10
CA TYR A 229 34.86 -35.88 54.61
C TYR A 229 34.12 -34.66 55.17
N MET A 230 32.98 -34.30 54.57
CA MET A 230 32.13 -33.22 55.10
C MET A 230 31.54 -33.56 56.47
N ILE A 231 31.15 -34.83 56.70
CA ILE A 231 30.65 -35.28 58.01
C ILE A 231 31.76 -35.26 59.08
N ALA A 232 33.03 -35.39 58.69
CA ALA A 232 34.17 -35.27 59.57
C ALA A 232 34.61 -33.81 59.85
N ASP A 233 33.78 -32.84 59.48
CA ASP A 233 33.96 -31.39 59.70
C ASP A 233 35.27 -30.83 59.12
N LEU A 234 35.74 -31.42 58.01
CA LEU A 234 36.90 -30.94 57.27
C LEU A 234 36.52 -29.73 56.39
N ASP A 235 37.49 -28.85 56.18
CA ASP A 235 37.34 -27.72 55.26
C ASP A 235 36.88 -28.17 53.85
N PRO A 236 35.95 -27.47 53.18
CA PRO A 236 35.42 -27.89 51.87
C PRO A 236 36.46 -28.09 50.77
N ASP A 237 37.55 -27.30 50.77
CA ASP A 237 38.62 -27.45 49.77
C ASP A 237 39.52 -28.65 50.09
N GLU A 238 39.69 -28.98 51.36
CA GLU A 238 40.34 -30.21 51.81
C GLU A 238 39.48 -31.45 51.51
N CYS A 239 38.16 -31.38 51.71
CA CYS A 239 37.22 -32.45 51.35
C CYS A 239 37.30 -32.78 49.85
N ARG A 240 37.32 -31.76 49.00
CA ARG A 240 37.49 -31.93 47.54
C ARG A 240 38.82 -32.59 47.19
N ARG A 241 39.94 -32.09 47.74
CA ARG A 241 41.26 -32.66 47.47
C ARG A 241 41.36 -34.12 47.88
N ARG A 242 40.82 -34.50 49.04
CA ARG A 242 40.81 -35.89 49.51
C ARG A 242 39.86 -36.77 48.70
N THR A 243 38.70 -36.26 48.31
CA THR A 243 37.75 -36.97 47.46
C THR A 243 38.34 -37.24 46.08
N ASN A 244 39.01 -36.26 45.49
CA ASN A 244 39.67 -36.42 44.21
C ASN A 244 40.86 -37.38 44.31
N ALA A 245 41.64 -37.33 45.40
CA ALA A 245 42.70 -38.30 45.65
C ALA A 245 42.16 -39.73 45.82
N GLU A 246 41.05 -39.92 46.56
CA GLU A 246 40.39 -41.22 46.78
C GLU A 246 39.86 -41.82 45.46
N LEU A 247 39.32 -40.96 44.58
CA LEU A 247 38.73 -41.38 43.31
C LEU A 247 39.73 -41.37 42.14
N GLY A 248 41.00 -41.01 42.37
CA GLY A 248 42.02 -40.91 41.32
C GLY A 248 41.77 -39.80 40.30
N LEU A 249 41.07 -38.74 40.70
CA LEU A 249 40.67 -37.61 39.87
C LEU A 249 41.66 -36.43 40.02
N PRO A 250 41.74 -35.53 39.02
CA PRO A 250 42.56 -34.32 39.12
C PRO A 250 42.23 -33.48 40.36
N ALA A 251 43.23 -32.82 40.95
CA ALA A 251 43.05 -32.07 42.20
C ALA A 251 42.02 -30.92 42.08
N ASP A 252 41.85 -30.38 40.88
CA ASP A 252 40.91 -29.31 40.51
C ASP A 252 39.55 -29.81 40.02
N TYR A 253 39.37 -31.13 39.91
CA TYR A 253 38.12 -31.71 39.44
C TYR A 253 36.96 -31.41 40.40
N SER A 254 35.82 -30.98 39.84
CA SER A 254 34.57 -30.81 40.57
C SER A 254 33.41 -31.06 39.61
N PRO A 255 32.52 -32.03 39.92
CA PRO A 255 31.32 -32.26 39.11
C PRO A 255 30.45 -31.00 39.13
N GLY A 256 30.43 -30.25 38.02
CA GLY A 256 29.61 -29.05 37.86
C GLY A 256 30.34 -27.74 37.53
N ARG A 257 31.68 -27.69 37.54
CA ARG A 257 32.43 -26.46 37.14
C ARG A 257 32.56 -26.22 35.62
N HIS A 258 32.08 -27.15 34.79
CA HIS A 258 31.95 -26.96 33.36
C HIS A 258 30.48 -27.12 32.94
N ALA A 259 29.74 -26.02 33.06
CA ALA A 259 28.46 -25.79 32.40
C ALA A 259 28.62 -24.59 31.47
#